data_AF-A0A2H0RZB1-F1
#
_entry.id   AF-A0A2H0RZB1-F1
#
_cell.length_a   1.000
_cell.length_b   1.000
_cell.length_c   1.000
_cell.angle_alpha   90.00
_cell.angle_beta   90.00
_cell.angle_gamma   90.00
#
_symmetry.space_group_name_H-M   'P 1'
#
loop_
_entity.id
_entity.type
_entity.pdbx_description
1 polymer ?
#
loop_
_entity_poly.entity_id
_entity_poly.type
_entity_poly.pdbx_seq_one_letter_code
_entity_poly.pdbx_strand_id
1 'polypeptide(L)'
;MARSKVAILYVGGSIGMKVNQKSGRIEPIDSLSEIHRFLPELQKEVALKFYSITHVGSSDITPDHWVEIAEMIRRLYDQFDGFVVIHGTNTMSYTASALSFALQ
;
A
#
# COMPACT_ATOMS: atom_id res chain seq x y z
N MET A 1 -19.54 2.21 18.66
CA MET A 1 -19.06 3.15 17.63
C MET A 1 -18.85 2.38 16.33
N ALA A 2 -19.07 3.02 15.18
CA ALA A 2 -18.67 2.42 13.90
C ALA A 2 -17.13 2.35 13.84
N ARG A 3 -16.57 1.26 13.31
CA ARG A 3 -15.11 1.13 13.14
C ARG A 3 -14.64 2.10 12.06
N SER A 4 -13.52 2.76 12.28
CA SER A 4 -12.88 3.58 11.24
C SER A 4 -12.56 2.71 10.03
N LYS A 5 -12.80 3.24 8.83
CA LYS A 5 -12.48 2.62 7.55
C LYS A 5 -11.14 3.14 7.07
N VAL A 6 -10.18 2.25 6.86
CA VAL A 6 -8.85 2.62 6.37
C VAL A 6 -8.56 1.91 5.05
N ALA A 7 -8.13 2.68 4.06
CA ALA A 7 -7.66 2.15 2.78
C ALA A 7 -6.16 1.86 2.85
N ILE A 8 -5.79 0.63 2.51
CA ILE A 8 -4.41 0.17 2.36
C ILE A 8 -4.06 0.18 0.87
N LEU A 9 -3.15 1.06 0.47
CA LEU A 9 -2.69 1.25 -0.90
C LEU A 9 -1.34 0.55 -1.07
N TYR A 10 -1.29 -0.50 -1.88
CA TYR A 10 -0.07 -1.24 -2.14
C TYR A 10 0.62 -0.74 -3.41
N VAL A 11 1.85 -0.24 -3.25
CA VAL A 11 2.70 0.26 -4.33
C VAL A 11 3.81 -0.75 -4.67
N GLY A 12 4.27 -1.51 -3.68
CA GLY A 12 5.37 -2.44 -3.85
C GLY A 12 6.24 -2.57 -2.62
N GLY A 13 7.50 -2.92 -2.84
CA GLY A 13 8.47 -3.18 -1.78
C GLY A 13 8.42 -4.60 -1.21
N SER A 14 9.40 -4.91 -0.38
CA SER A 14 9.65 -6.26 0.14
C SER A 14 8.55 -6.80 1.06
N ILE A 15 7.69 -5.93 1.60
CA ILE A 15 6.52 -6.33 2.42
C ILE A 15 5.55 -7.20 1.62
N GLY A 16 5.44 -7.00 0.30
CA GLY A 16 4.62 -7.85 -0.58
C GLY A 16 5.42 -8.95 -1.27
N MET A 17 6.51 -9.42 -0.68
CA MET A 17 7.30 -10.53 -1.20
C MET A 17 7.19 -11.74 -0.25
N LYS A 18 7.16 -12.94 -0.82
CA LYS A 18 7.21 -14.21 -0.09
C LYS A 18 8.33 -15.08 -0.63
N VAL A 19 8.86 -15.95 0.23
CA VAL A 19 9.77 -17.01 -0.22
C VAL A 19 8.92 -18.15 -0.75
N ASN A 20 9.09 -18.48 -2.02
CA ASN A 20 8.49 -19.67 -2.60
C ASN A 20 9.19 -20.89 -2.01
N GLN A 21 8.47 -21.66 -1.18
CA GLN A 21 9.04 -22.80 -0.45
C GLN A 21 9.55 -23.93 -1.36
N LYS A 22 9.09 -24.00 -2.62
CA LYS A 22 9.54 -25.00 -3.58
C LYS A 22 10.82 -24.57 -4.31
N SER A 23 10.89 -23.30 -4.72
CA SER A 23 12.01 -22.78 -5.52
C SER A 23 13.12 -22.14 -4.67
N GLY A 24 12.82 -21.76 -3.43
CA GLY A 24 13.69 -20.96 -2.56
C GLY A 24 13.83 -19.50 -3.00
N ARG A 25 13.11 -19.07 -4.04
CA ARG A 25 13.21 -17.72 -4.60
C ARG A 25 12.27 -16.76 -3.88
N ILE A 26 12.66 -15.48 -3.85
CA ILE A 26 11.80 -14.39 -3.40
C ILE A 26 10.92 -13.99 -4.59
N GLU A 27 9.61 -14.07 -4.38
CA GLU A 27 8.59 -13.82 -5.40
C GLU A 27 7.53 -12.87 -4.81
N PRO A 28 6.86 -12.03 -5.62
CA PRO A 28 5.73 -11.24 -5.15
C PRO A 28 4.63 -12.14 -4.57
N ILE A 29 3.85 -11.61 -3.62
CA ILE A 29 2.61 -12.26 -3.19
C ILE A 29 1.63 -12.33 -4.36
N ASP A 30 0.84 -13.41 -4.44
CA ASP A 30 -0.07 -13.64 -5.57
C ASP A 30 -1.32 -12.74 -5.47
N SER A 31 -1.64 -12.27 -4.26
CA SER A 31 -2.84 -11.46 -4.00
C SER A 31 -2.68 -10.61 -2.75
N LEU A 32 -3.26 -9.41 -2.76
CA LEU A 32 -3.38 -8.57 -1.57
C LEU A 32 -4.20 -9.23 -0.44
N SER A 33 -5.02 -10.24 -0.77
CA SER A 33 -5.70 -11.07 0.24
C SER A 33 -4.70 -11.82 1.13
N GLU A 34 -3.46 -12.05 0.69
CA GLU A 34 -2.40 -12.59 1.53
C GLU A 34 -2.01 -11.59 2.64
N ILE A 35 -1.86 -10.30 2.32
CA ILE A 35 -1.62 -9.23 3.31
C ILE A 35 -2.78 -9.14 4.29
N HIS A 36 -4.01 -9.23 3.78
CA HIS A 36 -5.20 -9.25 4.61
C HIS A 36 -5.15 -10.37 5.67
N ARG A 37 -4.59 -11.54 5.37
CA ARG A 37 -4.48 -12.64 6.35
C ARG A 37 -3.44 -12.40 7.44
N PHE A 38 -2.45 -11.54 7.21
CA PHE A 38 -1.40 -11.24 8.18
C PHE A 38 -1.81 -10.22 9.27
N LEU A 39 -2.97 -9.57 9.13
CA LEU A 39 -3.42 -8.50 10.04
C LEU A 39 -4.74 -8.80 10.77
N PRO A 40 -4.94 -10.00 11.36
CA PRO A 40 -6.23 -10.40 11.93
C PRO A 40 -6.64 -9.57 13.16
N GLU A 41 -5.68 -9.18 14.00
CA GLU A 41 -5.95 -8.38 15.20
C GLU A 41 -6.38 -6.95 14.83
N LEU A 42 -5.67 -6.31 13.88
CA LEU A 42 -5.99 -4.96 13.43
C LEU A 42 -7.40 -4.88 12.80
N GLN A 43 -7.84 -5.94 12.11
CA GLN A 43 -9.17 -6.02 11.52
C GLN A 43 -10.32 -6.09 12.54
N LYS A 44 -10.03 -6.45 13.79
CA LYS A 44 -11.02 -6.42 14.88
C LYS A 44 -11.34 -4.99 15.30
N GLU A 45 -10.41 -4.06 15.10
CA GLU A 45 -10.52 -2.67 15.51
C GLU A 45 -10.85 -1.73 14.34
N VAL A 46 -10.29 -1.99 13.16
CA VAL A 46 -10.36 -1.12 11.98
C VAL A 46 -10.90 -1.90 10.78
N ALA A 47 -11.81 -1.29 10.00
CA ALA A 47 -12.28 -1.86 8.75
C ALA A 47 -11.28 -1.56 7.62
N LEU A 48 -10.45 -2.55 7.26
CA LEU A 48 -9.43 -2.42 6.22
C LEU A 48 -9.97 -2.77 4.83
N LYS A 49 -9.63 -1.96 3.82
CA LYS A 49 -9.79 -2.34 2.40
C LYS A 49 -8.47 -2.17 1.67
N PHE A 50 -8.11 -3.14 0.84
CA PHE A 50 -6.83 -3.19 0.15
C PHE A 50 -7.00 -2.83 -1.33
N TYR A 51 -6.10 -2.00 -1.85
CA TYR A 51 -6.04 -1.58 -3.24
C TYR A 51 -4.62 -1.75 -3.76
N SER A 52 -4.48 -2.32 -4.96
CA SER A 52 -3.18 -2.34 -5.66
C SER A 52 -3.10 -1.12 -6.56
N ILE A 53 -1.97 -0.43 -6.53
CA ILE A 53 -1.66 0.68 -7.45
C ILE A 53 -0.67 0.16 -8.47
N THR A 54 0.50 -0.29 -8.00
CA THR A 54 1.58 -0.82 -8.82
C THR A 54 2.36 -1.89 -8.03
N HIS A 55 3.38 -2.49 -8.65
CA HIS A 55 4.19 -3.57 -8.09
C HIS A 55 5.68 -3.32 -8.33
N VAL A 56 6.14 -2.08 -8.16
CA VAL A 56 7.54 -1.70 -8.45
C VAL A 56 8.44 -1.82 -7.22
N GLY A 57 9.73 -2.06 -7.46
CA GLY A 57 10.75 -1.91 -6.43
C GLY A 57 10.84 -0.43 -6.02
N SER A 58 11.17 -0.13 -4.76
CA SER A 58 11.26 1.27 -4.34
C SER A 58 12.25 2.09 -5.16
N SER A 59 13.34 1.48 -5.63
CA SER A 59 14.32 2.18 -6.46
C SER A 59 13.79 2.58 -7.84
N ASP A 60 12.66 1.99 -8.28
CA ASP A 60 12.06 2.21 -9.60
C ASP A 60 10.84 3.14 -9.55
N ILE A 61 10.57 3.75 -8.39
CA ILE A 61 9.51 4.75 -8.22
C ILE A 61 9.87 6.02 -8.99
N THR A 62 8.87 6.60 -9.65
CA THR A 62 8.99 7.78 -10.51
C THR A 62 7.93 8.82 -10.13
N PRO A 63 8.02 10.07 -10.61
CA PRO A 63 6.99 11.08 -10.38
C PRO A 63 5.59 10.66 -10.85
N ASP A 64 5.47 9.91 -11.94
CA ASP A 64 4.17 9.41 -12.43
C ASP A 64 3.51 8.48 -11.42
N HIS A 65 4.30 7.62 -10.75
CA HIS A 65 3.79 6.79 -9.66
C HIS A 65 3.29 7.62 -8.47
N TRP A 66 3.88 8.79 -8.19
CA TRP A 66 3.35 9.68 -7.15
C TRP A 66 1.98 10.24 -7.53
N VAL A 67 1.79 10.59 -8.81
CA VAL A 67 0.50 11.04 -9.33
C VAL A 67 -0.55 9.94 -9.18
N GLU A 68 -0.23 8.70 -9.56
CA GLU A 68 -1.14 7.56 -9.39
C GLU A 68 -1.57 7.36 -7.93
N ILE A 69 -0.63 7.47 -6.98
CA ILE A 69 -0.92 7.37 -5.54
C ILE A 69 -1.85 8.52 -5.10
N ALA A 70 -1.52 9.76 -5.46
CA ALA A 70 -2.32 10.92 -5.09
C ALA A 70 -3.74 10.87 -5.68
N GLU A 71 -3.88 10.46 -6.94
CA GLU A 71 -5.18 10.30 -7.60
C GLU A 71 -6.02 9.18 -6.98
N MET A 72 -5.40 8.07 -6.57
CA MET A 72 -6.10 7.00 -5.86
C MET A 72 -6.64 7.50 -4.52
N ILE A 73 -5.81 8.22 -3.73
CA ILE A 73 -6.24 8.82 -2.47
C ILE A 73 -7.41 9.77 -2.70
N ARG A 74 -7.29 10.69 -3.67
CA ARG A 74 -8.33 11.67 -4.01
C ARG A 74 -9.65 10.98 -4.40
N ARG A 75 -9.61 9.93 -5.21
CA ARG A 75 -10.80 9.17 -5.65
C ARG A 75 -11.55 8.51 -4.49
N LEU A 76 -10.81 8.09 -3.47
CA LEU A 76 -11.33 7.35 -2.32
C LEU A 76 -11.56 8.24 -1.09
N TYR A 77 -11.25 9.54 -1.18
CA TYR A 77 -11.14 10.44 -0.02
C TYR A 77 -12.39 10.45 0.85
N ASP A 78 -13.58 10.59 0.26
CA ASP A 78 -14.85 10.67 1.00
C ASP A 78 -15.35 9.30 1.51
N GLN A 79 -14.70 8.19 1.15
CA GLN A 79 -15.14 6.83 1.49
C GLN A 79 -14.41 6.25 2.72
N PHE A 80 -13.30 6.86 3.14
CA PHE A 80 -12.40 6.35 4.15
C PHE A 80 -12.00 7.41 5.16
N ASP A 81 -11.76 6.99 6.40
CA ASP A 81 -11.31 7.86 7.48
C ASP A 81 -9.77 8.04 7.48
N GLY A 82 -9.06 7.23 6.70
CA GLY A 82 -7.61 7.30 6.60
C GLY A 82 -7.01 6.38 5.54
N PHE A 83 -5.74 6.62 5.24
CA PHE A 83 -4.98 5.92 4.21
C PHE A 83 -3.63 5.44 4.76
N VAL A 84 -3.21 4.25 4.33
CA VAL A 84 -1.87 3.71 4.56
C VAL A 84 -1.30 3.28 3.23
N VAL A 85 -0.11 3.79 2.89
CA VAL A 85 0.61 3.41 1.67
C VAL A 85 1.70 2.40 2.02
N ILE A 86 1.57 1.17 1.54
CA ILE A 86 2.63 0.16 1.62
C ILE A 86 3.62 0.43 0.48
N HIS A 87 4.85 0.77 0.86
CA HIS A 87 5.89 1.24 -0.04
C HIS A 87 7.24 0.60 0.33
N GLY A 88 8.14 0.44 -0.65
CA GLY A 88 9.51 0.01 -0.34
C GLY A 88 10.36 1.14 0.28
N THR A 89 11.40 0.80 1.02
CA THR A 89 12.07 1.76 1.91
C THR A 89 12.99 2.76 1.21
N ASN A 90 13.62 2.41 0.08
CA ASN A 90 14.71 3.21 -0.51
C ASN A 90 14.30 4.63 -0.91
N THR A 91 13.07 4.81 -1.37
CA THR A 91 12.54 6.10 -1.87
C THR A 91 11.28 6.55 -1.14
N MET A 92 10.93 5.88 -0.03
CA MET A 92 9.71 6.17 0.73
C MET A 92 9.63 7.64 1.18
N SER A 93 10.75 8.23 1.59
CA SER A 93 10.82 9.64 2.00
C SER A 93 10.57 10.62 0.86
N TYR A 94 11.01 10.31 -0.35
CA TYR A 94 10.74 11.12 -1.55
C TYR A 94 9.25 11.07 -1.89
N THR A 95 8.65 9.88 -1.94
CA THR A 95 7.22 9.71 -2.16
C THR A 95 6.39 10.43 -1.09
N ALA A 96 6.74 10.27 0.19
CA ALA A 96 6.05 10.96 1.28
C ALA A 96 6.13 12.49 1.15
N SER A 97 7.30 13.01 0.76
CA SER A 97 7.48 14.46 0.54
C SER A 97 6.68 14.94 -0.66
N ALA A 98 6.66 14.21 -1.78
CA ALA A 98 5.87 14.57 -2.95
C ALA A 98 4.36 14.59 -2.63
N LEU A 99 3.88 13.58 -1.91
CA LEU A 99 2.47 13.49 -1.52
C LEU A 99 2.04 14.58 -0.54
N SER A 100 2.92 15.04 0.35
CA SER A 100 2.58 16.13 1.28
C SER A 100 2.33 17.47 0.58
N PHE A 101 2.91 17.68 -0.61
CA PHE A 101 2.60 18.83 -1.46
C PHE A 101 1.42 18.59 -2.40
N ALA A 102 1.23 17.35 -2.89
CA ALA A 102 0.17 17.02 -3.84
C ALA A 102 -1.22 16.91 -3.20
N LEU A 103 -1.28 16.55 -1.91
CA LEU A 103 -2.52 16.39 -1.14
C LEU A 103 -2.72 17.63 -0.25
N GLN A 104 -3.48 18.60 -0.78
CA GLN A 104 -3.98 19.78 -0.06
C GLN A 104 -5.51 19.81 -0.09
#